data_AF-A0A9D8SJI8-F1
#
_entry.id   AF-A0A9D8SJI8-F1
#
_cell.length_a   1.000
_cell.length_b   1.000
_cell.length_c   1.000
_cell.angle_alpha   90.00
_cell.angle_beta   90.00
_cell.angle_gamma   90.00
#
_symmetry.space_group_name_H-M   'P 1'
#
loop_
_entity.id
_entity.type
_entity.pdbx_description
1 polymer ?
#
loop_
_entity_poly.entity_id
_entity_poly.type
_entity_poly.pdbx_seq_one_letter_code
_entity_poly.pdbx_strand_id
1 'polypeptide(L)'
;MNSKNRVNAVFERKKLDRTPIDLGGTRKTGISVTALYHLRQCLGAEIPARLYDIYEGTAELDMLVQDTLGGDTLPLPLAVPLLTPECFCETAKKAWKPYAMEDGIGVLIPRDFYPERELSGDLCLRDFQDRRFGMMKRGGWRFELLAPGPGVCGLTFAEIEKELGSENPAVAFLQNSESLEILKTNAKKLARSSKKSLILRAGLPSPFFGGLGFREPEKWLRALDSGHSDVEKLLEKWYSLWISELKKLHEAAGEAVNVLVLEESFLG
;
A
#
# COMPACT_ATOMS: atom_id res chain seq x y z
N MET A 1 11.47 -22.29 16.70
CA MET A 1 11.40 -20.84 16.98
C MET A 1 10.01 -20.33 16.61
N ASN A 2 9.51 -19.22 17.18
CA ASN A 2 8.30 -18.58 16.65
C ASN A 2 8.67 -17.66 15.47
N SER A 3 7.66 -17.20 14.72
CA SER A 3 7.87 -16.39 13.51
C SER A 3 8.64 -15.08 13.77
N LYS A 4 8.28 -14.33 14.82
CA LYS A 4 9.02 -13.12 15.24
C LYS A 4 10.50 -13.41 15.51
N ASN A 5 10.80 -14.43 16.31
CA ASN A 5 12.17 -14.83 16.64
C ASN A 5 12.93 -15.33 15.40
N ARG A 6 12.23 -15.99 14.46
CA ARG A 6 12.80 -16.46 13.19
C ARG A 6 13.21 -15.29 12.31
N VAL A 7 12.36 -14.27 12.17
CA VAL A 7 12.69 -13.07 11.40
C VAL A 7 13.83 -12.29 12.06
N ASN A 8 13.80 -12.07 13.38
CA ASN A 8 14.89 -11.40 14.08
C ASN A 8 16.23 -12.14 13.95
N ALA A 9 16.21 -13.47 14.00
CA ALA A 9 17.41 -14.28 13.84
C ALA A 9 18.07 -14.11 12.45
N VAL A 10 17.31 -13.77 11.39
CA VAL A 10 17.88 -13.42 10.09
C VAL A 10 18.72 -12.16 10.19
N PHE A 11 18.18 -11.09 10.76
CA PHE A 11 18.91 -9.82 10.91
C PHE A 11 20.12 -9.95 11.84
N GLU A 12 20.01 -10.79 12.87
CA GLU A 12 21.09 -11.10 13.81
C GLU A 12 22.08 -12.15 13.27
N ARG A 13 21.88 -12.66 12.05
CA ARG A 13 22.69 -13.71 11.41
C ARG A 13 22.87 -14.96 12.28
N LYS A 14 21.82 -15.37 12.99
CA LYS A 14 21.78 -16.56 13.84
C LYS A 14 21.28 -17.79 13.06
N LYS A 15 21.53 -18.97 13.61
CA LYS A 15 21.01 -20.24 13.05
C LYS A 15 19.48 -20.23 13.06
N LEU A 16 18.89 -20.58 11.92
CA LEU A 16 17.44 -20.67 11.73
C LEU A 16 16.97 -22.11 11.87
N ASP A 17 15.72 -22.29 12.30
CA ASP A 17 15.01 -23.58 12.24
C ASP A 17 14.41 -23.87 10.85
N ARG A 18 14.01 -22.81 10.13
CA ARG A 18 13.71 -22.78 8.70
C ARG A 18 13.80 -21.35 8.16
N THR A 19 13.81 -21.18 6.84
CA THR A 19 13.69 -19.86 6.22
C THR A 19 12.34 -19.22 6.57
N PRO A 20 12.30 -17.95 7.04
CA PRO A 20 11.04 -17.24 7.23
C PRO A 20 10.38 -16.92 5.88
N ILE A 21 9.05 -16.97 5.85
CA ILE A 21 8.24 -16.71 4.65
C ILE A 21 7.47 -15.41 4.85
N ASP A 22 7.72 -14.41 4.01
CA ASP A 22 6.83 -13.26 3.92
C ASP A 22 5.65 -13.59 2.99
N LEU A 23 4.45 -13.68 3.56
CA LEU A 23 3.21 -13.91 2.84
C LEU A 23 2.22 -12.83 3.28
N GLY A 24 2.08 -11.77 2.50
CA GLY A 24 1.17 -10.66 2.78
C GLY A 24 1.66 -9.67 3.83
N GLY A 25 2.92 -9.73 4.26
CA GLY A 25 3.50 -8.69 5.13
C GLY A 25 3.67 -7.36 4.40
N THR A 26 3.74 -7.38 3.07
CA THR A 26 3.66 -6.20 2.21
C THR A 26 2.64 -6.40 1.09
N ARG A 27 2.31 -5.33 0.36
CA ARG A 27 1.43 -5.43 -0.81
C ARG A 27 2.00 -6.31 -1.91
N LYS A 28 3.34 -6.34 -2.04
CA LYS A 28 4.06 -7.08 -3.08
C LYS A 28 4.26 -8.56 -2.74
N THR A 29 4.10 -8.93 -1.48
CA THR A 29 4.17 -10.33 -1.00
C THR A 29 2.79 -10.93 -0.75
N GLY A 30 1.72 -10.23 -1.17
CA GLY A 30 0.34 -10.71 -1.08
C GLY A 30 -0.01 -11.78 -2.13
N ILE A 31 -1.31 -12.02 -2.27
CA ILE A 31 -1.89 -12.97 -3.22
C ILE A 31 -3.02 -12.29 -3.99
N SER A 32 -3.19 -12.60 -5.28
CA SER A 32 -4.32 -12.08 -6.04
C SER A 32 -5.64 -12.61 -5.47
N VAL A 33 -6.71 -11.83 -5.61
CA VAL A 33 -8.05 -12.20 -5.11
C VAL A 33 -8.57 -13.49 -5.72
N THR A 34 -8.31 -13.71 -7.00
CA THR A 34 -8.63 -14.94 -7.73
C THR A 34 -7.85 -16.14 -7.20
N ALA A 35 -6.54 -16.00 -6.99
CA ALA A 35 -5.73 -17.09 -6.45
C ALA A 35 -6.13 -17.43 -5.01
N LEU A 36 -6.42 -16.43 -4.17
CA LEU A 36 -6.92 -16.65 -2.81
C LEU A 36 -8.27 -17.38 -2.82
N TYR A 37 -9.18 -17.01 -3.72
CA TYR A 37 -10.46 -17.68 -3.87
C TYR A 37 -10.27 -19.19 -4.13
N HIS A 38 -9.49 -19.55 -5.15
CA HIS A 38 -9.25 -20.97 -5.47
C HIS A 38 -8.52 -21.71 -4.36
N LEU A 39 -7.53 -21.07 -3.73
CA LEU A 39 -6.83 -21.66 -2.59
C LEU A 39 -7.80 -21.97 -1.45
N ARG A 40 -8.70 -21.05 -1.11
CA ARG A 40 -9.71 -21.27 -0.07
C ARG A 40 -10.67 -22.40 -0.42
N GLN A 41 -11.08 -22.53 -1.68
CA GLN A 41 -11.90 -23.67 -2.13
C GLN A 41 -11.17 -25.01 -1.90
N CYS A 42 -9.88 -25.09 -2.24
CA CYS A 42 -9.06 -26.27 -1.96
C CYS A 42 -8.91 -26.56 -0.46
N LEU A 43 -8.98 -25.53 0.39
CA LEU A 43 -8.94 -25.65 1.85
C LEU A 43 -10.31 -25.85 2.50
N GLY A 44 -11.40 -25.93 1.71
CA GLY A 44 -12.77 -26.08 2.21
C GLY A 44 -13.31 -24.84 2.93
N ALA A 45 -12.79 -23.64 2.62
CA ALA A 45 -13.22 -22.38 3.20
C ALA A 45 -14.13 -21.61 2.23
N GLU A 46 -15.36 -21.33 2.67
CA GLU A 46 -16.39 -20.65 1.87
C GLU A 46 -16.50 -19.15 2.15
N ILE A 47 -15.47 -18.54 2.72
CA ILE A 47 -15.47 -17.11 3.05
C ILE A 47 -15.04 -16.32 1.79
N PRO A 48 -15.85 -15.34 1.32
CA PRO A 48 -15.47 -14.49 0.19
C PRO A 48 -14.13 -13.77 0.43
N ALA A 49 -13.28 -13.74 -0.59
CA ALA A 49 -12.04 -12.98 -0.56
C ALA A 49 -12.35 -11.47 -0.61
N ARG A 50 -11.62 -10.67 0.17
CA ARG A 50 -11.72 -9.21 0.13
C ARG A 50 -10.62 -8.65 -0.74
N LEU A 51 -10.99 -7.89 -1.76
CA LEU A 51 -10.06 -7.16 -2.62
C LEU A 51 -9.61 -5.90 -1.88
N TYR A 52 -8.40 -5.93 -1.29
CA TYR A 52 -7.89 -4.79 -0.53
C TYR A 52 -7.10 -3.81 -1.40
N ASP A 53 -6.39 -4.30 -2.43
CA ASP A 53 -5.68 -3.47 -3.40
C ASP A 53 -6.34 -3.61 -4.77
N ILE A 54 -7.21 -2.65 -5.08
CA ILE A 54 -7.98 -2.63 -6.33
C ILE A 54 -7.09 -2.41 -7.57
N TYR A 55 -5.92 -1.77 -7.43
CA TYR A 55 -5.04 -1.52 -8.58
C TYR A 55 -4.29 -2.78 -8.96
N GLU A 56 -3.80 -3.51 -7.96
CA GLU A 56 -2.98 -4.71 -8.17
C GLU A 56 -3.81 -6.01 -8.17
N GLY A 57 -5.09 -5.94 -7.79
CA GLY A 57 -5.94 -7.13 -7.71
C GLY A 57 -5.67 -7.98 -6.45
N THR A 58 -5.07 -7.40 -5.40
CA THR A 58 -4.53 -8.15 -4.25
C THR A 58 -5.56 -8.31 -3.12
N ALA A 59 -5.58 -9.49 -2.51
CA ALA A 59 -6.55 -9.92 -1.53
C ALA A 59 -6.08 -9.77 -0.07
N GLU A 60 -7.00 -9.48 0.84
CA GLU A 60 -6.73 -9.52 2.28
C GLU A 60 -6.48 -10.97 2.69
N LEU A 61 -5.26 -11.27 3.13
CA LEU A 61 -4.87 -12.57 3.64
C LEU A 61 -5.42 -12.78 5.06
N ASP A 62 -6.05 -13.93 5.28
CA ASP A 62 -6.53 -14.34 6.59
C ASP A 62 -5.52 -15.25 7.31
N MET A 63 -5.81 -15.54 8.58
CA MET A 63 -4.99 -16.44 9.39
C MET A 63 -5.04 -17.90 8.91
N LEU A 64 -6.12 -18.34 8.27
CA LEU A 64 -6.23 -19.71 7.74
C LEU A 64 -5.13 -19.96 6.70
N VAL A 65 -5.02 -19.08 5.70
CA VAL A 65 -4.01 -19.20 4.64
C VAL A 65 -2.61 -18.93 5.18
N GLN A 66 -2.47 -17.90 6.00
CA GLN A 66 -1.22 -17.58 6.70
C GLN A 66 -0.64 -18.76 7.48
N ASP A 67 -1.47 -19.51 8.21
CA ASP A 67 -1.00 -20.61 9.04
C ASP A 67 -0.82 -21.89 8.22
N THR A 68 -1.69 -22.12 7.21
CA THR A 68 -1.56 -23.25 6.29
C THR A 68 -0.28 -23.20 5.46
N LEU A 69 0.07 -22.02 4.94
CA LEU A 69 1.26 -21.84 4.09
C LEU A 69 2.52 -21.47 4.90
N GLY A 70 2.42 -21.36 6.22
CA GLY A 70 3.56 -21.09 7.10
C GLY A 70 4.11 -19.67 7.03
N GLY A 71 3.27 -18.69 6.67
CA GLY A 71 3.63 -17.28 6.68
C GLY A 71 4.14 -16.83 8.05
N ASP A 72 5.18 -15.99 8.06
CA ASP A 72 5.85 -15.55 9.29
C ASP A 72 5.60 -14.07 9.60
N THR A 73 4.90 -13.37 8.72
CA THR A 73 4.78 -11.92 8.72
C THR A 73 3.31 -11.51 8.76
N LEU A 74 3.05 -10.32 9.32
CA LEU A 74 1.77 -9.63 9.18
C LEU A 74 2.03 -8.17 8.84
N PRO A 75 1.20 -7.57 7.98
CA PRO A 75 1.27 -6.14 7.75
C PRO A 75 0.75 -5.41 8.99
N LEU A 76 1.44 -4.34 9.38
CA LEU A 76 0.90 -3.30 10.24
C LEU A 76 0.38 -2.19 9.33
N PRO A 77 -0.94 -2.16 9.02
CA PRO A 77 -1.48 -1.19 8.09
C PRO A 77 -1.40 0.22 8.70
N LEU A 78 -0.94 1.17 7.90
CA LEU A 78 -1.17 2.58 8.16
C LEU A 78 -2.64 2.89 7.87
N ALA A 79 -3.31 3.71 8.69
CA ALA A 79 -4.64 4.22 8.37
C ALA A 79 -4.57 5.37 7.34
N VAL A 80 -3.69 5.25 6.35
CA VAL A 80 -3.59 6.19 5.23
C VAL A 80 -4.49 5.66 4.11
N PRO A 81 -5.35 6.49 3.51
CA PRO A 81 -5.93 6.19 2.21
C PRO A 81 -4.83 6.27 1.15
N LEU A 82 -3.94 5.28 1.10
CA LEU A 82 -3.00 5.17 -0.01
C LEU A 82 -3.78 4.65 -1.21
N LEU A 83 -4.30 5.60 -2.00
CA LEU A 83 -4.88 5.46 -3.34
C LEU A 83 -6.15 4.62 -3.46
N THR A 84 -6.63 4.00 -2.38
CA THR A 84 -8.01 3.50 -2.25
C THR A 84 -8.88 4.58 -1.59
N PRO A 85 -10.10 4.89 -2.08
CA PRO A 85 -11.01 5.82 -1.41
C PRO A 85 -11.24 5.35 0.03
N GLU A 86 -10.85 6.13 1.04
CA GLU A 86 -11.37 6.12 2.44
C GLU A 86 -11.44 4.77 3.22
N CYS A 87 -10.89 3.66 2.72
CA CYS A 87 -11.10 2.31 3.25
C CYS A 87 -10.48 2.01 4.63
N PHE A 88 -9.72 2.92 5.22
CA PHE A 88 -8.84 2.60 6.36
C PHE A 88 -9.20 3.25 7.70
N CYS A 89 -10.33 3.97 7.82
CA CYS A 89 -10.79 4.43 9.14
C CYS A 89 -11.61 3.35 9.87
N GLU A 90 -11.53 3.31 11.21
CA GLU A 90 -12.16 2.29 12.07
C GLU A 90 -13.70 2.17 11.93
N THR A 91 -14.36 3.09 11.21
CA THR A 91 -15.75 2.95 10.76
C THR A 91 -15.94 1.90 9.66
N ALA A 92 -14.86 1.34 9.09
CA ALA A 92 -14.83 0.39 7.98
C ALA A 92 -15.30 -1.05 8.31
N LYS A 93 -15.67 -1.37 9.55
CA LYS A 93 -16.35 -2.65 9.85
C LYS A 93 -17.70 -2.81 9.12
N LYS A 94 -18.22 -1.75 8.47
CA LYS A 94 -19.42 -1.73 7.61
C LYS A 94 -19.14 -1.44 6.12
N ALA A 95 -17.88 -1.58 5.65
CA ALA A 95 -17.43 -0.99 4.38
C ALA A 95 -17.13 -1.99 3.24
N TRP A 96 -17.79 -3.15 3.19
CA TRP A 96 -17.61 -4.12 2.10
C TRP A 96 -18.93 -4.41 1.40
N LYS A 97 -18.90 -4.58 0.07
CA LYS A 97 -20.05 -5.02 -0.73
C LYS A 97 -19.68 -6.20 -1.62
N PRO A 98 -20.63 -7.13 -1.88
CA PRO A 98 -20.44 -8.17 -2.87
C PRO A 98 -20.17 -7.59 -4.26
N TYR A 99 -19.27 -8.23 -4.99
CA TYR A 99 -18.93 -7.89 -6.37
C TYR A 99 -18.59 -9.16 -7.13
N ALA A 100 -19.10 -9.28 -8.35
CA ALA A 100 -18.72 -10.34 -9.27
C ALA A 100 -17.62 -9.82 -10.19
N MET A 101 -16.47 -10.48 -10.15
CA MET A 101 -15.36 -10.24 -11.07
C MET A 101 -15.77 -10.65 -12.51
N GLU A 102 -14.97 -10.25 -13.52
CA GLU A 102 -15.24 -10.58 -14.93
C GLU A 102 -15.33 -12.09 -15.21
N ASP A 103 -14.64 -12.91 -14.42
CA ASP A 103 -14.65 -14.38 -14.49
C ASP A 103 -15.79 -15.03 -13.68
N GLY A 104 -16.67 -14.23 -13.06
CA GLY A 104 -17.78 -14.69 -12.25
C GLY A 104 -17.43 -15.00 -10.78
N ILE A 105 -16.16 -14.85 -10.37
CA ILE A 105 -15.78 -15.05 -8.97
C ILE A 105 -16.41 -13.98 -8.09
N GLY A 106 -17.14 -14.43 -7.06
CA GLY A 106 -17.72 -13.58 -6.03
C GLY A 106 -16.68 -13.14 -5.00
N VAL A 107 -16.43 -11.82 -4.93
CA VAL A 107 -15.51 -11.20 -3.98
C VAL A 107 -16.21 -10.10 -3.18
N LEU A 108 -15.51 -9.56 -2.19
CA LEU A 108 -15.88 -8.35 -1.48
C LEU A 108 -14.97 -7.21 -1.91
N ILE A 109 -15.56 -6.11 -2.37
CA ILE A 109 -14.85 -4.86 -2.65
C ILE A 109 -15.26 -3.80 -1.63
N PRO A 110 -14.48 -2.72 -1.48
CA PRO A 110 -14.91 -1.60 -0.65
C PRO A 110 -16.26 -1.05 -1.07
N ARG A 111 -17.09 -0.69 -0.08
CA ARG A 111 -18.46 -0.20 -0.31
C ARG A 111 -18.46 1.00 -1.26
N ASP A 112 -17.50 1.91 -1.06
CA ASP A 112 -17.43 3.17 -1.75
C ASP A 112 -16.57 3.11 -3.03
N PHE A 113 -16.21 1.89 -3.48
CA PHE A 113 -15.55 1.65 -4.76
C PHE A 113 -16.58 1.39 -5.87
N TYR A 114 -16.63 2.25 -6.88
CA TYR A 114 -17.63 2.19 -7.97
C TYR A 114 -16.95 2.25 -9.35
N PRO A 115 -16.48 1.11 -9.89
CA PRO A 115 -16.00 1.07 -11.27
C PRO A 115 -17.18 1.19 -12.26
N GLU A 116 -17.05 2.09 -13.22
CA GLU A 116 -18.06 2.34 -14.25
C GLU A 116 -17.75 1.54 -15.51
N ARG A 117 -18.74 0.82 -16.04
CA ARG A 117 -18.56 0.10 -17.30
C ARG A 117 -18.83 1.03 -18.49
N GLU A 118 -17.84 1.18 -19.35
CA GLU A 118 -17.97 1.94 -20.60
C GLU A 118 -18.57 1.08 -21.72
N LEU A 119 -18.99 1.72 -22.82
CA LEU A 119 -19.55 1.04 -24.00
C LEU A 119 -18.58 0.02 -24.63
N SER A 120 -17.27 0.21 -24.47
CA SER A 120 -16.25 -0.75 -24.91
C SER A 120 -16.24 -2.05 -24.09
N GLY A 121 -16.89 -2.05 -22.92
CA GLY A 121 -16.83 -3.10 -21.92
C GLY A 121 -15.69 -2.92 -20.91
N ASP A 122 -14.82 -1.91 -21.10
CA ASP A 122 -13.78 -1.56 -20.12
C ASP A 122 -14.40 -0.98 -18.83
N LEU A 123 -13.68 -1.09 -17.71
CA LEU A 123 -14.07 -0.50 -16.43
C LEU A 123 -13.24 0.75 -16.13
N CYS A 124 -13.91 1.88 -15.85
CA CYS A 124 -13.31 3.18 -15.59
C CYS A 124 -13.45 3.59 -14.12
N LEU A 125 -12.41 4.25 -13.59
CA LEU A 125 -12.46 4.97 -12.32
C LEU A 125 -12.43 6.47 -12.58
N ARG A 126 -13.31 7.19 -11.88
CA ARG A 126 -13.45 8.64 -11.98
C ARG A 126 -13.30 9.31 -10.63
N ASP A 127 -12.65 10.47 -10.61
CA ASP A 127 -12.55 11.30 -9.42
C ASP A 127 -13.82 12.13 -9.21
N PHE A 128 -13.85 12.91 -8.12
CA PHE A 128 -14.99 13.77 -7.79
C PHE A 128 -15.27 14.89 -8.82
N GLN A 129 -14.36 15.10 -9.77
CA GLN A 129 -14.49 16.04 -10.89
C GLN A 129 -14.83 15.33 -12.21
N ASP A 130 -15.25 14.07 -12.16
CA ASP A 130 -15.61 13.23 -13.32
C ASP A 130 -14.44 12.89 -14.26
N ARG A 131 -13.20 13.14 -13.82
CA ARG A 131 -11.99 12.86 -14.62
C ARG A 131 -11.62 11.40 -14.49
N ARG A 132 -11.35 10.75 -15.63
CA ARG A 132 -10.83 9.37 -15.65
C ARG A 132 -9.42 9.36 -15.08
N PHE A 133 -9.19 8.51 -14.09
CA PHE A 133 -7.84 8.32 -13.52
C PHE A 133 -7.40 6.87 -13.51
N GLY A 134 -8.30 5.91 -13.78
CA GLY A 134 -7.97 4.50 -13.80
C GLY A 134 -8.82 3.75 -14.82
N MET A 135 -8.23 2.75 -15.47
CA MET A 135 -8.92 1.85 -16.40
C MET A 135 -8.50 0.41 -16.20
N MET A 136 -9.46 -0.48 -16.33
CA MET A 136 -9.23 -1.90 -16.52
C MET A 136 -9.86 -2.31 -17.84
N LYS A 137 -9.05 -2.88 -18.74
CA LYS A 137 -9.57 -3.40 -20.00
C LYS A 137 -10.55 -4.54 -19.77
N ARG A 138 -11.52 -4.70 -20.67
CA ARG A 138 -12.44 -5.85 -20.63
C ARG A 138 -11.67 -7.17 -20.51
N GLY A 139 -12.03 -8.00 -19.54
CA GLY A 139 -11.34 -9.26 -19.22
C GLY A 139 -10.00 -9.09 -18.49
N GLY A 140 -9.66 -7.87 -18.09
CA GLY A 140 -8.52 -7.56 -17.24
C GLY A 140 -8.79 -7.86 -15.77
N TRP A 141 -7.72 -7.85 -14.98
CA TRP A 141 -7.72 -8.24 -13.57
C TRP A 141 -7.33 -7.09 -12.63
N ARG A 142 -6.83 -5.99 -13.20
CA ARG A 142 -6.14 -4.92 -12.48
C ARG A 142 -6.41 -3.57 -13.16
N PHE A 143 -6.50 -2.50 -12.37
CA PHE A 143 -6.66 -1.15 -12.90
C PHE A 143 -5.31 -0.52 -13.18
N GLU A 144 -5.12 -0.01 -14.38
CA GLU A 144 -4.01 0.84 -14.75
C GLU A 144 -4.39 2.30 -14.53
N LEU A 145 -3.50 3.09 -13.97
CA LEU A 145 -3.72 4.52 -13.80
C LEU A 145 -3.63 5.22 -15.17
N LEU A 146 -4.74 5.82 -15.60
CA LEU A 146 -4.74 6.75 -16.71
C LEU A 146 -4.23 8.10 -16.19
N ALA A 147 -3.14 8.63 -16.71
CA ALA A 147 -2.75 10.00 -16.38
C ALA A 147 -2.38 10.76 -17.65
N PRO A 148 -2.71 12.06 -17.64
CA PRO A 148 -1.62 13.01 -17.46
C PRO A 148 -1.96 13.98 -16.33
N GLY A 149 -1.57 13.63 -15.10
CA GLY A 149 -1.27 14.65 -14.09
C GLY A 149 0.17 15.09 -14.30
N PRO A 150 0.55 16.36 -14.05
CA PRO A 150 1.91 16.81 -14.29
C PRO A 150 2.86 15.91 -13.51
N GLY A 151 3.78 15.24 -14.21
CA GLY A 151 5.03 14.88 -13.57
C GLY A 151 5.64 16.17 -13.03
N VAL A 152 6.54 16.10 -12.05
CA VAL A 152 7.15 17.34 -11.52
C VAL A 152 8.01 18.08 -12.55
N CYS A 153 8.21 17.49 -13.71
CA CYS A 153 8.90 18.11 -14.83
C CYS A 153 8.06 19.19 -15.48
N GLY A 154 8.36 20.43 -15.10
CA GLY A 154 7.64 21.63 -15.51
C GLY A 154 6.93 22.31 -14.34
N LEU A 155 6.86 21.66 -13.17
CA LEU A 155 6.44 22.32 -11.93
C LEU A 155 7.59 23.13 -11.35
N THR A 156 7.28 24.33 -10.90
CA THR A 156 8.15 25.17 -10.07
C THR A 156 8.31 24.57 -8.68
N PHE A 157 9.39 24.94 -7.99
CA PHE A 157 9.58 24.54 -6.59
C PHE A 157 8.37 24.87 -5.70
N ALA A 158 7.69 26.00 -5.95
CA ALA A 158 6.49 26.41 -5.20
C ALA A 158 5.29 25.48 -5.45
N GLU A 159 5.09 25.02 -6.69
CA GLU A 159 4.03 24.05 -7.02
C GLU A 159 4.31 22.69 -6.39
N ILE A 160 5.56 22.25 -6.39
CA ILE A 160 5.95 21.00 -5.72
C ILE A 160 5.84 21.13 -4.20
N GLU A 161 6.18 22.29 -3.63
CA GLU A 161 5.98 22.60 -2.22
C GLU A 161 4.51 22.53 -1.81
N LYS A 162 3.59 22.94 -2.69
CA LYS A 162 2.15 22.79 -2.49
C LYS A 162 1.73 21.31 -2.49
N GLU A 163 2.19 20.54 -3.47
CA GLU A 163 1.93 19.08 -3.58
C GLU A 163 2.53 18.27 -2.41
N LEU A 164 3.55 18.81 -1.76
CA LEU A 164 4.18 18.29 -0.55
C LEU A 164 3.60 18.87 0.75
N GLY A 165 2.63 19.77 0.65
CA GLY A 165 1.96 20.39 1.77
C GLY A 165 1.01 19.44 2.50
N SER A 166 0.31 19.98 3.49
CA SER A 166 -0.72 19.26 4.26
C SER A 166 -1.91 18.79 3.41
N GLU A 167 -2.04 19.25 2.16
CA GLU A 167 -3.06 18.77 1.21
C GLU A 167 -2.75 17.35 0.70
N ASN A 168 -1.49 16.91 0.80
CA ASN A 168 -1.11 15.55 0.45
C ASN A 168 -1.65 14.56 1.51
N PRO A 169 -2.50 13.58 1.15
CA PRO A 169 -3.13 12.69 2.13
C PRO A 169 -2.14 11.89 2.98
N ALA A 170 -0.99 11.52 2.42
CA ALA A 170 0.03 10.79 3.15
C ALA A 170 0.77 11.70 4.16
N VAL A 171 0.99 12.97 3.81
CA VAL A 171 1.55 13.98 4.74
C VAL A 171 0.52 14.35 5.81
N ALA A 172 -0.75 14.53 5.43
CA ALA A 172 -1.85 14.82 6.34
C ALA A 172 -2.02 13.74 7.41
N PHE A 173 -1.91 12.46 7.02
CA PHE A 173 -1.92 11.34 7.95
C PHE A 173 -0.85 11.47 9.04
N LEU A 174 0.39 11.79 8.65
CA LEU A 174 1.50 11.93 9.59
C LEU A 174 1.39 13.16 10.49
N GLN A 175 0.56 14.13 10.11
CA GLN A 175 0.23 15.29 10.92
C GLN A 175 -0.98 15.02 11.83
N ASN A 176 -1.77 13.98 11.55
CA ASN A 176 -2.95 13.62 12.32
C ASN A 176 -2.58 12.72 13.53
N SER A 177 -2.76 13.25 14.73
CA SER A 177 -2.51 12.53 15.98
C SER A 177 -3.43 11.32 16.19
N GLU A 178 -4.68 11.38 15.74
CA GLU A 178 -5.64 10.27 15.82
C GLU A 178 -5.17 9.08 14.98
N SER A 179 -4.66 9.36 13.78
CA SER A 179 -4.10 8.37 12.86
C SER A 179 -2.91 7.61 13.45
N LEU A 180 -2.00 8.32 14.14
CA LEU A 180 -0.87 7.72 14.83
C LEU A 180 -1.29 6.92 16.07
N GLU A 181 -2.31 7.36 16.80
CA GLU A 181 -2.87 6.60 17.93
C GLU A 181 -3.59 5.32 17.49
N ILE A 182 -4.29 5.34 16.33
CA ILE A 182 -4.84 4.12 15.70
C ILE A 182 -3.71 3.15 15.36
N LEU A 183 -2.63 3.63 14.71
CA LEU A 183 -1.47 2.81 14.37
C LEU A 183 -0.87 2.15 15.63
N LYS A 184 -0.63 2.93 16.68
CA LYS A 184 -0.11 2.47 17.97
C LYS A 184 -1.02 1.44 18.63
N THR A 185 -2.34 1.66 18.59
CA THR A 185 -3.34 0.73 19.12
C THR A 185 -3.32 -0.60 18.36
N ASN A 186 -3.31 -0.54 17.03
CA ASN A 186 -3.23 -1.73 16.17
C ASN A 186 -1.92 -2.49 16.37
N ALA A 187 -0.79 -1.78 16.47
CA ALA A 187 0.51 -2.37 16.74
C ALA A 187 0.52 -3.14 18.06
N LYS A 188 0.01 -2.52 19.15
CA LYS A 188 -0.13 -3.17 20.45
C LYS A 188 -1.05 -4.39 20.41
N LYS A 189 -2.17 -4.28 19.70
CA LYS A 189 -3.13 -5.39 19.55
C LYS A 189 -2.49 -6.57 18.84
N LEU A 190 -1.89 -6.36 17.68
CA LEU A 190 -1.24 -7.40 16.88
C LEU A 190 -0.05 -8.03 17.62
N ALA A 191 0.77 -7.23 18.28
CA ALA A 191 1.90 -7.72 19.08
C ALA A 191 1.45 -8.61 20.26
N ARG A 192 0.25 -8.39 20.80
CA ARG A 192 -0.35 -9.23 21.84
C ARG A 192 -1.03 -10.47 21.28
N SER A 193 -1.73 -10.35 20.16
CA SER A 193 -2.57 -11.42 19.61
C SER A 193 -1.83 -12.38 18.67
N SER A 194 -0.62 -12.05 18.22
CA SER A 194 0.13 -12.86 17.25
C SER A 194 1.59 -13.02 17.65
N LYS A 195 2.20 -14.12 17.20
CA LYS A 195 3.65 -14.37 17.27
C LYS A 195 4.35 -14.14 15.91
N LYS A 196 3.61 -13.68 14.90
CA LYS A 196 4.14 -13.28 13.59
C LYS A 196 4.93 -11.98 13.71
N SER A 197 5.89 -11.82 12.81
CA SER A 197 6.71 -10.62 12.67
C SER A 197 5.89 -9.49 12.06
N LEU A 198 5.84 -8.33 12.69
CA LEU A 198 5.09 -7.20 12.14
C LEU A 198 5.96 -6.41 11.15
N ILE A 199 5.42 -6.19 9.96
CA ILE A 199 6.04 -5.39 8.91
C ILE A 199 5.28 -4.07 8.81
N LEU A 200 6.00 -2.97 8.95
CA LEU A 200 5.48 -1.63 8.69
C LEU A 200 6.10 -1.10 7.41
N ARG A 201 5.26 -0.75 6.43
CA ARG A 201 5.71 0.09 5.32
C ARG A 201 5.85 1.51 5.84
N ALA A 202 7.03 2.09 5.65
CA ALA A 202 7.28 3.51 5.86
C ALA A 202 7.53 4.21 4.52
N GLY A 203 7.28 5.51 4.52
CA GLY A 203 7.49 6.37 3.37
C GLY A 203 6.16 6.85 2.81
N LEU A 204 5.95 8.17 2.89
CA LEU A 204 5.33 8.97 1.83
C LEU A 204 5.81 8.44 0.47
N PRO A 205 5.04 8.56 -0.63
CA PRO A 205 5.51 8.14 -1.96
C PRO A 205 6.97 8.53 -2.18
N SER A 206 7.83 7.59 -2.58
CA SER A 206 9.26 7.80 -2.51
C SER A 206 9.75 8.89 -3.47
N PRO A 207 10.77 9.69 -3.08
CA PRO A 207 11.17 10.88 -3.83
C PRO A 207 11.62 10.61 -5.26
N PHE A 208 12.02 9.39 -5.61
CA PHE A 208 12.54 9.13 -6.94
C PHE A 208 11.43 8.73 -7.90
N PHE A 209 10.79 7.59 -7.70
CA PHE A 209 10.00 6.94 -8.74
C PHE A 209 8.56 6.69 -8.36
N GLY A 210 8.25 6.33 -7.12
CA GLY A 210 6.86 6.24 -6.63
C GLY A 210 6.18 7.61 -6.45
N GLY A 211 6.97 8.69 -6.41
CA GLY A 211 6.53 10.08 -6.33
C GLY A 211 6.82 10.87 -7.60
N LEU A 212 7.89 11.66 -7.59
CA LEU A 212 8.25 12.69 -8.59
C LEU A 212 8.38 12.13 -10.02
N GLY A 213 8.99 10.95 -10.18
CA GLY A 213 9.23 10.32 -11.48
C GLY A 213 8.13 9.39 -11.99
N PHE A 214 7.08 9.11 -11.20
CA PHE A 214 6.11 8.05 -11.50
C PHE A 214 5.39 8.24 -12.84
N ARG A 215 5.19 9.51 -13.23
CA ARG A 215 4.32 9.88 -14.36
C ARG A 215 5.09 10.32 -15.59
N GLU A 216 6.33 10.81 -15.43
CA GLU A 216 7.22 11.24 -16.52
C GLU A 216 8.69 10.87 -16.24
N PRO A 217 9.02 9.56 -16.17
CA PRO A 217 10.33 9.09 -15.73
C PRO A 217 11.46 9.64 -16.60
N GLU A 218 11.25 9.75 -17.91
CA GLU A 218 12.22 10.33 -18.82
C GLU A 218 12.54 11.80 -18.48
N LYS A 219 11.51 12.62 -18.24
CA LYS A 219 11.74 14.02 -17.90
C LYS A 219 12.38 14.15 -16.52
N TRP A 220 12.02 13.29 -15.56
CA TRP A 220 12.61 13.28 -14.23
C TRP A 220 14.09 12.92 -14.29
N LEU A 221 14.45 11.92 -15.09
CA LEU A 221 15.85 11.56 -15.35
C LEU A 221 16.62 12.70 -16.01
N ARG A 222 16.02 13.43 -16.95
CA ARG A 222 16.63 14.65 -17.54
C ARG A 222 16.80 15.78 -16.53
N ALA A 223 15.84 15.94 -15.60
CA ALA A 223 15.96 16.93 -14.52
C ALA A 223 17.12 16.57 -13.57
N LEU A 224 17.28 15.30 -13.22
CA LEU A 224 18.43 14.82 -12.44
C LEU A 224 19.76 15.06 -13.18
N ASP A 225 19.82 14.78 -14.48
CA ASP A 225 21.01 14.98 -15.32
C ASP A 225 21.40 16.47 -15.49
N SER A 226 20.40 17.36 -15.44
CA SER A 226 20.62 18.80 -15.62
C SER A 226 21.45 19.46 -14.50
N GLY A 227 21.65 18.77 -13.36
CA GLY A 227 22.41 19.31 -12.22
C GLY A 227 21.80 20.57 -11.60
N HIS A 228 20.49 20.76 -11.77
CA HIS A 228 19.81 21.99 -11.34
C HIS A 228 19.69 22.05 -9.81
N SER A 229 20.12 23.16 -9.20
CA SER A 229 20.07 23.35 -7.73
C SER A 229 18.65 23.24 -7.13
N ASP A 230 17.60 23.38 -7.93
CA ASP A 230 16.23 23.21 -7.48
C ASP A 230 15.84 21.73 -7.28
N VAL A 231 16.47 20.80 -8.00
CA VAL A 231 16.28 19.35 -7.79
C VAL A 231 16.92 18.93 -6.46
N GLU A 232 18.10 19.45 -6.13
CA GLU A 232 18.76 19.19 -4.85
C GLU A 232 17.92 19.71 -3.68
N LYS A 233 17.48 20.97 -3.72
CA LYS A 233 16.60 21.55 -2.68
C LYS A 233 15.32 20.76 -2.50
N LEU A 234 14.75 20.26 -3.60
CA LEU A 234 13.55 19.44 -3.57
C LEU A 234 13.80 18.11 -2.86
N LEU A 235 14.87 17.41 -3.22
CA LEU A 235 15.26 16.15 -2.58
C LEU A 235 15.55 16.36 -1.09
N GLU A 236 16.27 17.42 -0.72
CA GLU A 236 16.54 17.77 0.69
C GLU A 236 15.24 17.95 1.48
N LYS A 237 14.29 18.71 0.95
CA LYS A 237 12.98 18.89 1.59
C LYS A 237 12.24 17.55 1.71
N TRP A 238 12.25 16.71 0.69
CA TRP A 238 11.61 15.39 0.74
C TRP A 238 12.24 14.48 1.79
N TYR A 239 13.57 14.42 1.84
CA TYR A 239 14.30 13.67 2.86
C TYR A 239 13.96 14.16 4.27
N SER A 240 13.85 15.49 4.47
CA SER A 240 13.46 16.04 5.77
C SER A 240 12.07 15.56 6.22
N LEU A 241 11.11 15.48 5.29
CA LEU A 241 9.76 14.98 5.54
C LEU A 241 9.77 13.47 5.84
N TRP A 242 10.52 12.69 5.06
CA TRP A 242 10.72 11.26 5.28
C TRP A 242 11.36 10.94 6.63
N ILE A 243 12.40 11.68 7.03
CA ILE A 243 13.01 11.47 8.36
C ILE A 243 12.03 11.85 9.48
N SER A 244 11.25 12.91 9.30
CA SER A 244 10.19 13.31 10.25
C SER A 244 9.10 12.22 10.37
N GLU A 245 8.67 11.65 9.24
CA GLU A 245 7.77 10.51 9.18
C GLU A 245 8.31 9.31 9.98
N LEU A 246 9.53 8.88 9.65
CA LEU A 246 10.15 7.70 10.26
C LEU A 246 10.23 7.83 11.78
N LYS A 247 10.53 9.03 12.28
CA LYS A 247 10.52 9.32 13.73
C LYS A 247 9.13 9.13 14.34
N LYS A 248 8.07 9.67 13.71
CA LYS A 248 6.69 9.54 14.20
C LYS A 248 6.20 8.09 14.16
N LEU A 249 6.49 7.37 13.08
CA LEU A 249 6.15 5.95 12.96
C LEU A 249 6.87 5.11 14.02
N HIS A 250 8.16 5.40 14.26
CA HIS A 250 8.93 4.74 15.30
C HIS A 250 8.39 5.04 16.70
N GLU A 251 8.05 6.29 17.00
CA GLU A 251 7.42 6.67 18.28
C GLU A 251 6.06 5.96 18.49
N ALA A 252 5.25 5.84 17.43
CA ALA A 252 3.94 5.23 17.51
C ALA A 252 4.00 3.68 17.66
N ALA A 253 4.87 3.01 16.91
CA ALA A 253 4.82 1.56 16.75
C ALA A 253 6.18 0.84 16.71
N GLY A 254 7.30 1.56 16.85
CA GLY A 254 8.66 1.03 16.64
C GLY A 254 8.99 -0.21 17.47
N GLU A 255 8.57 -0.26 18.73
CA GLU A 255 8.78 -1.40 19.63
C GLU A 255 8.04 -2.68 19.20
N ALA A 256 6.93 -2.53 18.47
CA ALA A 256 6.12 -3.65 18.01
C ALA A 256 6.58 -4.16 16.63
N VAL A 257 7.14 -3.29 15.80
CA VAL A 257 7.57 -3.57 14.43
C VAL A 257 8.89 -4.31 14.40
N ASN A 258 8.99 -5.32 13.54
CA ASN A 258 10.21 -6.10 13.35
C ASN A 258 10.93 -5.75 12.05
N VAL A 259 10.17 -5.38 11.03
CA VAL A 259 10.71 -4.98 9.72
C VAL A 259 10.08 -3.66 9.33
N LEU A 260 10.93 -2.68 9.05
CA LEU A 260 10.53 -1.44 8.40
C LEU A 260 10.86 -1.57 6.91
N VAL A 261 9.85 -1.43 6.04
CA VAL A 261 10.04 -1.49 4.60
C VAL A 261 10.04 -0.07 4.04
N LEU A 262 11.15 0.30 3.43
CA LEU A 262 11.26 1.47 2.55
C LEU A 262 11.10 0.96 1.12
N GLU A 263 10.00 1.33 0.48
CA GLU A 263 9.67 0.88 -0.87
C GLU A 263 9.91 2.01 -1.87
N GLU A 264 10.66 1.70 -2.93
CA GLU A 264 10.76 2.54 -4.11
C GLU A 264 10.47 1.69 -5.34
N SER A 265 9.54 2.12 -6.20
CA SER A 265 9.12 1.36 -7.38
C SER A 265 9.04 2.24 -8.62
N PHE A 266 9.67 1.77 -9.70
CA PHE A 266 9.59 2.37 -11.05
C PHE A 266 8.27 2.11 -11.77
N LEU A 267 7.51 1.11 -11.33
CA LEU A 267 6.37 0.56 -12.06
C LEU A 267 5.17 0.48 -11.12
N GLY A 268 4.07 1.13 -11.52
CA GLY A 268 2.72 0.69 -11.21
C GLY A 268 2.15 -0.04 -12.41
#